data_AF-A0A7V8VZ61-F1
#
_entry.id   AF-A0A7V8VZ61-F1
#
_cell.length_a   1.000
_cell.length_b   1.000
_cell.length_c   1.000
_cell.angle_alpha   90.00
_cell.angle_beta   90.00
_cell.angle_gamma   90.00
#
_symmetry.space_group_name_H-M   'P 1'
#
loop_
_entity.id
_entity.type
_entity.pdbx_description
1 polymer ?
#
loop_
_entity_poly.entity_id
_entity_poly.type
_entity_poly.pdbx_seq_one_letter_code
_entity_poly.pdbx_strand_id
1 'polypeptide(L)'
;MFRSKPSTTRADADSDERDAHPDRIADGPRSGRVTAIKPQRRDPERVSVFLDGAFAFGLHQDLVLDAGLFPGMELDEELTASLLDRDRVRQAITAALNLLAYRPRAEGEIRTRLRQRGFPDGAIDETLVKLREWHYVDDQDFAERWIENRRERRPRSARMIAMELRGKGVEA
;
A
#
# COMPACT_ATOMS: atom_id res chain seq x y z
N MET A 1 -20.54 62.15 -5.67
CA MET A 1 -19.92 61.68 -4.41
C MET A 1 -18.89 60.63 -4.73
N PHE A 2 -17.61 60.98 -4.57
CA PHE A 2 -16.47 60.07 -4.62
C PHE A 2 -16.49 59.13 -3.41
N ARG A 3 -16.21 57.84 -3.62
CA ARG A 3 -15.29 57.05 -2.77
C ARG A 3 -14.59 56.00 -3.64
N SER A 4 -13.30 56.24 -3.89
CA SER A 4 -12.35 55.28 -4.46
C SER A 4 -11.86 54.29 -3.40
N LYS A 5 -11.84 53.00 -3.78
CA LYS A 5 -10.88 51.89 -3.55
C LYS A 5 -10.22 51.69 -2.15
N PRO A 6 -9.96 50.42 -1.75
CA PRO A 6 -8.76 49.74 -2.26
C PRO A 6 -9.03 48.37 -2.85
N SER A 7 -8.23 48.06 -3.87
CA SER A 7 -7.86 46.72 -4.29
C SER A 7 -7.11 46.00 -3.18
N THR A 8 -7.49 44.75 -2.89
CA THR A 8 -6.61 43.78 -2.25
C THR A 8 -6.79 42.43 -2.94
N THR A 9 -5.73 42.06 -3.66
CA THR A 9 -5.26 40.69 -3.95
C THR A 9 -6.12 39.79 -4.85
N ARG A 10 -5.79 39.85 -6.14
CA ARG A 10 -5.54 38.65 -6.96
C ARG A 10 -4.46 37.82 -6.27
N ALA A 11 -4.78 36.57 -5.92
CA ALA A 11 -3.91 35.40 -5.82
C ALA A 11 -4.37 34.47 -4.68
N ASP A 12 -5.55 33.87 -4.81
CA ASP A 12 -5.78 32.55 -4.22
C ASP A 12 -5.19 31.52 -5.21
N ALA A 13 -3.86 31.54 -5.32
CA ALA A 13 -3.08 30.37 -5.72
C ALA A 13 -2.95 29.56 -4.42
N ASP A 14 -3.56 28.39 -4.25
CA ASP A 14 -3.35 27.25 -5.11
C ASP A 14 -4.58 26.32 -5.11
N SER A 15 -5.15 26.17 -6.29
CA SER A 15 -6.22 25.21 -6.62
C SER A 15 -5.67 23.90 -7.20
N ASP A 16 -4.36 23.67 -7.06
CA ASP A 16 -3.63 22.52 -7.61
C ASP A 16 -2.84 21.88 -6.44
N GLU A 17 -2.99 20.62 -6.05
CA GLU A 17 -3.03 19.42 -6.87
C GLU A 17 -4.23 18.54 -6.53
N ARG A 18 -5.20 18.55 -7.45
CA ARG A 18 -6.35 17.64 -7.51
C ARG A 18 -5.89 16.20 -7.30
N ASP A 19 -6.56 15.47 -6.42
CA ASP A 19 -6.42 14.02 -6.29
C ASP A 19 -4.96 13.57 -6.17
N ALA A 20 -4.35 13.77 -4.99
CA ALA A 20 -3.37 12.79 -4.54
C ALA A 20 -4.08 11.42 -4.63
N HIS A 21 -3.80 10.69 -5.70
CA HIS A 21 -4.18 9.29 -5.82
C HIS A 21 -3.75 8.66 -4.50
N PRO A 22 -4.61 7.91 -3.78
CA PRO A 22 -4.19 7.30 -2.52
C PRO A 22 -2.88 6.49 -2.70
N ASP A 23 -2.63 6.05 -3.94
CA ASP A 23 -1.47 5.30 -4.42
C ASP A 23 -0.45 6.13 -5.23
N ARG A 24 -0.51 7.49 -5.24
CA ARG A 24 0.54 8.30 -5.86
C ARG A 24 1.82 8.04 -5.05
N ILE A 25 2.73 7.30 -5.66
CA ILE A 25 4.08 7.03 -5.16
C ILE A 25 4.67 8.40 -4.83
N ALA A 26 4.67 8.77 -3.54
CA ALA A 26 5.25 10.01 -3.09
C ALA A 26 6.71 10.05 -3.55
N ASP A 27 7.18 11.24 -3.91
CA ASP A 27 8.60 11.51 -4.12
C ASP A 27 9.41 10.86 -2.98
N GLY A 28 10.58 10.34 -3.33
CA GLY A 28 11.43 9.55 -2.42
C GLY A 28 11.69 10.22 -1.06
N PRO A 29 12.30 9.48 -0.11
CA PRO A 29 12.49 9.97 1.25
C PRO A 29 13.19 11.33 1.25
N ARG A 30 12.62 12.28 2.02
CA ARG A 30 13.17 13.62 2.22
C ARG A 30 13.29 13.87 3.71
N SER A 31 14.40 14.49 4.12
CA SER A 31 14.54 15.04 5.45
C SER A 31 13.80 16.37 5.57
N GLY A 32 13.39 16.74 6.78
CA GLY A 32 12.77 18.04 7.04
C GLY A 32 11.96 18.07 8.34
N ARG A 33 11.47 19.28 8.67
CA ARG A 33 10.66 19.47 9.87
C ARG A 33 9.19 19.22 9.59
N VAL A 34 8.55 18.38 10.40
CA VAL A 34 7.09 18.20 10.37
C VAL A 34 6.42 19.51 10.74
N THR A 35 5.72 20.12 9.78
CA THR A 35 5.01 21.39 9.97
C THR A 35 3.51 21.19 10.19
N ALA A 36 2.92 20.14 9.60
CA ALA A 36 1.53 19.80 9.79
C ALA A 36 1.26 18.32 9.53
N ILE A 37 0.26 17.79 10.21
CA ILE A 37 -0.32 16.47 9.96
C ILE A 37 -1.83 16.66 9.86
N LYS A 38 -2.44 16.28 8.74
CA LYS A 38 -3.87 16.53 8.46
C LYS A 38 -4.55 15.25 7.96
N PRO A 39 -5.77 14.93 8.41
CA PRO A 39 -6.52 13.78 7.87
C PRO A 39 -6.89 14.00 6.40
N GLN A 40 -6.89 12.93 5.62
CA GLN A 40 -7.34 12.95 4.22
C GLN A 40 -8.87 12.88 4.14
N ARG A 41 -9.47 13.61 3.19
CA ARG A 41 -10.93 13.71 3.08
C ARG A 41 -11.65 12.42 2.69
N ARG A 42 -11.03 11.60 1.83
CA ARG A 42 -11.64 10.36 1.31
C ARG A 42 -11.33 9.13 2.15
N ASP A 43 -10.27 9.19 2.94
CA ASP A 43 -9.79 8.08 3.76
C ASP A 43 -9.32 8.66 5.10
N PRO A 44 -10.19 8.63 6.13
CA PRO A 44 -9.87 9.24 7.42
C PRO A 44 -8.76 8.50 8.17
N GLU A 45 -8.48 7.24 7.83
CA GLU A 45 -7.37 6.47 8.41
C GLU A 45 -6.02 6.90 7.81
N ARG A 46 -6.02 7.71 6.75
CA ARG A 46 -4.81 8.28 6.16
C ARG A 46 -4.64 9.74 6.51
N VAL A 47 -3.40 10.11 6.79
CA VAL A 47 -3.01 11.47 7.12
C VAL A 47 -1.93 11.95 6.15
N SER A 48 -2.04 13.19 5.71
CA SER A 48 -1.03 13.90 4.94
C SER A 48 -0.05 14.57 5.88
N VAL A 49 1.24 14.26 5.71
CA VAL A 49 2.37 14.85 6.45
C VAL A 49 3.01 15.94 5.60
N PHE A 50 3.24 17.09 6.22
CA PHE A 50 3.87 18.25 5.59
C PHE A 50 5.25 18.48 6.19
N LEU A 51 6.29 18.56 5.36
CA LEU A 51 7.65 18.90 5.75
C LEU A 51 7.99 20.30 5.24
N ASP A 52 8.53 21.14 6.12
CA ASP A 52 8.97 22.50 5.80
C ASP A 52 7.92 23.35 5.06
N GLY A 53 6.64 23.15 5.39
CA GLY A 53 5.50 23.87 4.83
C GLY A 53 4.95 23.29 3.52
N ALA A 54 5.61 22.28 2.93
CA ALA A 54 5.17 21.60 1.72
C ALA A 54 4.60 20.21 2.04
N PHE A 55 3.68 19.73 1.21
CA PHE A 55 3.23 18.33 1.29
C PHE A 55 4.42 17.41 0.98
N ALA A 56 4.67 16.43 1.85
CA ALA A 56 5.73 15.46 1.66
C ALA A 56 5.18 14.09 1.25
N PHE A 57 4.35 13.48 2.10
CA PHE A 57 3.82 12.14 1.87
C PHE A 57 2.55 11.87 2.70
N GLY A 58 1.85 10.79 2.39
CA GLY A 58 0.73 10.29 3.18
C GLY A 58 1.12 9.02 3.94
N LEU A 59 0.69 8.90 5.21
CA LEU A 59 0.87 7.72 6.05
C LEU A 59 -0.47 7.28 6.62
N HIS A 60 -0.59 6.00 6.95
CA HIS A 60 -1.64 5.50 7.83
C HIS A 60 -1.52 6.10 9.24
N GLN A 61 -2.66 6.42 9.87
CA GLN A 61 -2.74 7.02 11.20
C GLN A 61 -1.95 6.24 12.25
N ASP A 62 -2.11 4.92 12.30
CA ASP A 62 -1.33 4.05 13.20
C ASP A 62 0.19 4.25 13.09
N LEU A 63 0.74 4.42 11.89
CA LEU A 63 2.19 4.63 11.73
C LEU A 63 2.64 5.97 12.30
N VAL A 64 1.79 6.99 12.20
CA VAL A 64 2.02 8.31 12.79
C VAL A 64 2.01 8.23 14.31
N LEU A 65 1.07 7.46 14.88
CA LEU A 65 0.97 7.24 16.33
C LEU A 65 2.15 6.40 16.84
N ASP A 66 2.47 5.29 16.19
CA ASP A 66 3.54 4.37 16.58
C ASP A 66 4.91 5.04 16.56
N ALA A 67 5.15 5.89 15.56
CA ALA A 67 6.40 6.63 15.43
C ALA A 67 6.41 7.93 16.26
N GLY A 68 5.31 8.27 16.92
CA GLY A 68 5.18 9.46 17.74
C GLY A 68 5.41 10.75 16.95
N LEU A 69 4.92 10.83 15.70
CA LEU A 69 5.10 12.02 14.88
C LEU A 69 4.23 13.17 15.39
N PHE A 70 4.85 14.34 15.61
CA PHE A 70 4.16 15.57 15.98
C PHE A 70 4.70 16.78 15.20
N PRO A 71 3.89 17.84 14.99
CA PRO A 71 4.38 19.09 14.43
C PRO A 71 5.53 19.67 15.26
N GLY A 72 6.63 19.98 14.61
CA GLY A 72 7.89 20.44 15.21
C GLY A 72 8.98 19.37 15.25
N MET A 73 8.65 18.09 15.04
CA MET A 73 9.62 17.00 14.96
C MET A 73 10.49 17.12 13.70
N GLU A 74 11.78 16.82 13.83
CA GLU A 74 12.70 16.68 12.70
C GLU A 74 12.68 15.22 12.24
N LEU A 75 12.54 15.02 10.93
CA LEU A 75 12.67 13.71 10.31
C LEU A 75 13.92 13.69 9.45
N ASP A 76 14.76 12.68 9.67
CA ASP A 76 15.85 12.36 8.76
C ASP A 76 15.32 11.50 7.58
N GLU A 77 16.17 11.31 6.58
CA GLU A 77 15.83 10.53 5.39
C GLU A 77 15.64 9.05 5.71
N GLU A 78 16.35 8.52 6.70
CA GLU A 78 16.32 7.10 7.07
C GLU A 78 15.00 6.73 7.75
N LEU A 79 14.58 7.50 8.76
CA LEU A 79 13.30 7.34 9.43
C LEU A 79 12.15 7.58 8.45
N THR A 80 12.27 8.58 7.58
CA THR A 80 11.27 8.84 6.54
C THR A 80 11.14 7.65 5.59
N ALA A 81 12.25 7.11 5.10
CA ALA A 81 12.26 5.91 4.25
C ALA A 81 11.61 4.71 4.95
N SER A 82 11.98 4.47 6.21
CA SER A 82 11.42 3.38 7.02
C SER A 82 9.90 3.49 7.18
N LEU A 83 9.38 4.70 7.45
CA LEU A 83 7.95 4.94 7.57
C LEU A 83 7.21 4.69 6.26
N LEU A 84 7.77 5.15 5.14
CA LEU A 84 7.21 4.94 3.82
C LEU A 84 7.18 3.45 3.44
N ASP A 85 8.24 2.71 3.74
CA ASP A 85 8.30 1.26 3.49
C ASP A 85 7.27 0.50 4.33
N ARG A 86 7.14 0.85 5.61
CA ARG A 86 6.09 0.28 6.48
C ARG A 86 4.68 0.58 5.95
N ASP A 87 4.43 1.78 5.43
CA ASP A 87 3.14 2.15 4.84
C ASP A 87 2.86 1.33 3.56
N ARG A 88 3.86 1.16 2.69
CA ARG A 88 3.75 0.33 1.48
C ARG A 88 3.42 -1.12 1.80
N VAL A 89 4.07 -1.70 2.81
CA VAL A 89 3.77 -3.07 3.29
C VAL A 89 2.34 -3.14 3.80
N ARG A 90 1.88 -2.15 4.59
CA ARG A 90 0.51 -2.12 5.09
C ARG A 90 -0.52 -2.08 3.95
N GLN A 91 -0.30 -1.22 2.96
CA GLN A 91 -1.16 -1.15 1.78
C GLN A 91 -1.16 -2.46 0.98
N ALA A 92 0.00 -3.10 0.81
CA ALA A 92 0.13 -4.37 0.13
C ALA A 92 -0.59 -5.50 0.87
N ILE A 93 -0.53 -5.54 2.21
CA ILE A 93 -1.30 -6.48 3.05
C ILE A 93 -2.79 -6.28 2.83
N THR A 94 -3.30 -5.04 2.94
CA THR A 94 -4.72 -4.75 2.72
C THR A 94 -5.17 -5.18 1.32
N ALA A 95 -4.35 -4.90 0.30
CA ALA A 95 -4.62 -5.34 -1.07
C ALA A 95 -4.65 -6.87 -1.20
N ALA A 96 -3.73 -7.59 -0.53
CA ALA A 96 -3.66 -9.04 -0.55
C ALA A 96 -4.83 -9.70 0.20
N LEU A 97 -5.21 -9.18 1.37
CA LEU A 97 -6.36 -9.66 2.12
C LEU A 97 -7.66 -9.52 1.31
N ASN A 98 -7.83 -8.42 0.57
CA ASN A 98 -8.95 -8.26 -0.35
C ASN A 98 -8.96 -9.31 -1.49
N LEU A 99 -7.79 -9.74 -1.97
CA LEU A 99 -7.68 -10.80 -2.98
C LEU A 99 -8.07 -12.18 -2.41
N LEU A 100 -7.71 -12.44 -1.16
CA LEU A 100 -7.96 -13.67 -0.43
C LEU A 100 -9.41 -13.79 0.05
N ALA A 101 -10.02 -12.68 0.45
CA ALA A 101 -11.44 -12.62 0.83
C ALA A 101 -12.37 -13.06 -0.30
N TYR A 102 -11.98 -12.88 -1.57
CA TYR A 102 -12.75 -13.34 -2.71
C TYR A 102 -12.64 -14.85 -2.96
N ARG A 103 -11.42 -15.41 -2.88
CA ARG A 103 -11.16 -16.86 -2.97
C ARG A 103 -9.74 -17.20 -2.48
N PRO A 104 -9.47 -18.48 -2.13
CA PRO A 104 -8.11 -18.96 -1.92
C PRO A 104 -7.21 -18.71 -3.13
N ARG A 105 -5.95 -18.35 -2.87
CA ARG A 105 -4.93 -18.05 -3.88
C ARG A 105 -3.57 -18.57 -3.41
N ALA A 106 -2.78 -19.03 -4.36
CA ALA A 106 -1.36 -19.29 -4.14
C ALA A 106 -0.58 -17.97 -4.01
N GLU A 107 0.58 -18.03 -3.37
CA GLU A 107 1.46 -16.88 -3.19
C GLU A 107 1.88 -16.25 -4.52
N GLY A 108 2.17 -17.08 -5.52
CA GLY A 108 2.54 -16.61 -6.86
C GLY A 108 1.45 -15.76 -7.52
N GLU A 109 0.17 -16.09 -7.29
CA GLU A 109 -0.96 -15.27 -7.75
C GLU A 109 -0.97 -13.91 -7.03
N ILE A 110 -0.77 -13.91 -5.71
CA ILE A 110 -0.79 -12.68 -4.89
C ILE A 110 0.36 -11.76 -5.31
N ARG A 111 1.59 -12.31 -5.39
CA ARG A 111 2.78 -11.60 -5.87
C ARG A 111 2.54 -10.92 -7.21
N THR A 112 2.01 -11.66 -8.17
CA THR A 112 1.72 -11.14 -9.51
C THR A 112 0.71 -9.98 -9.45
N ARG A 113 -0.35 -10.12 -8.65
CA ARG A 113 -1.38 -9.07 -8.50
C ARG A 113 -0.85 -7.83 -7.78
N LEU A 114 0.00 -7.98 -6.78
CA LEU A 114 0.62 -6.84 -6.09
C LEU A 114 1.60 -6.10 -7.00
N ARG A 115 2.43 -6.82 -7.78
CA ARG A 115 3.30 -6.21 -8.81
C ARG A 115 2.50 -5.42 -9.84
N GLN A 116 1.40 -5.98 -10.33
CA GLN A 116 0.50 -5.29 -11.28
C GLN A 116 -0.12 -4.01 -10.70
N ARG A 117 -0.24 -3.91 -9.38
CA ARG A 117 -0.70 -2.70 -8.69
C ARG A 117 0.41 -1.69 -8.40
N GLY A 118 1.67 -2.01 -8.74
CA GLY A 118 2.80 -1.10 -8.58
C GLY A 118 3.51 -1.17 -7.21
N PHE A 119 3.23 -2.20 -6.39
CA PHE A 119 3.99 -2.39 -5.15
C PHE A 119 5.45 -2.79 -5.44
N PRO A 120 6.44 -2.24 -4.71
CA PRO A 120 7.83 -2.64 -4.87
C PRO A 120 8.06 -4.05 -4.33
N ASP A 121 9.02 -4.77 -4.91
CA ASP A 121 9.29 -6.17 -4.55
C ASP A 121 9.55 -6.38 -3.05
N GLY A 122 10.28 -5.47 -2.40
CA GLY A 122 10.52 -5.55 -0.95
C GLY A 122 9.24 -5.52 -0.11
N ALA A 123 8.28 -4.66 -0.48
CA ALA A 123 6.99 -4.61 0.23
C ALA A 123 6.15 -5.87 -0.04
N ILE A 124 6.25 -6.45 -1.24
CA ILE A 124 5.57 -7.68 -1.60
C ILE A 124 6.13 -8.88 -0.83
N ASP A 125 7.46 -8.97 -0.74
CA ASP A 125 8.15 -10.04 -0.02
C ASP A 125 7.79 -10.03 1.46
N GLU A 126 7.85 -8.86 2.11
CA GLU A 126 7.46 -8.71 3.52
C GLU A 126 5.96 -9.00 3.72
N THR A 127 5.10 -8.59 2.78
CA THR A 127 3.67 -8.92 2.82
C THR A 127 3.44 -10.44 2.80
N LEU A 128 4.11 -11.18 1.90
CA LEU A 128 3.97 -12.64 1.82
C LEU A 128 4.50 -13.34 3.08
N VAL A 129 5.59 -12.84 3.67
CA VAL A 129 6.08 -13.34 4.97
C VAL A 129 4.99 -13.21 6.03
N LYS A 130 4.40 -12.03 6.20
CA LYS A 130 3.34 -11.80 7.21
C LYS A 130 2.09 -12.64 6.96
N LEU A 131 1.67 -12.78 5.70
CA LEU A 131 0.51 -13.61 5.36
C LEU A 131 0.75 -15.10 5.67
N ARG A 132 1.99 -15.60 5.49
CA ARG A 132 2.36 -16.95 5.91
C ARG A 132 2.34 -17.10 7.42
N GLU A 133 2.94 -16.16 8.14
CA GLU A 133 2.97 -16.15 9.61
C GLU A 133 1.57 -16.14 10.23
N TRP A 134 0.64 -15.45 9.58
CA TRP A 134 -0.77 -15.41 9.98
C TRP A 134 -1.60 -16.57 9.41
N HIS A 135 -0.97 -17.52 8.70
CA HIS A 135 -1.62 -18.67 8.06
C HIS A 135 -2.74 -18.29 7.06
N TYR A 136 -2.66 -17.12 6.44
CA TYR A 136 -3.58 -16.72 5.36
C TYR A 136 -3.20 -17.31 4.01
N VAL A 137 -1.92 -17.68 3.84
CA VAL A 137 -1.40 -18.32 2.63
C VAL A 137 -0.53 -19.51 3.01
N ASP A 138 -0.74 -20.60 2.28
CA ASP A 138 0.03 -21.83 2.37
C ASP A 138 -0.08 -22.53 1.01
N ASP A 139 1.01 -22.54 0.25
CA ASP A 139 1.03 -23.11 -1.10
C ASP A 139 0.90 -24.64 -1.09
N GLN A 140 1.28 -25.30 0.00
CA GLN A 140 1.11 -26.75 0.14
C GLN A 140 -0.37 -27.09 0.38
N ASP A 141 -1.02 -26.45 1.35
CA ASP A 141 -2.48 -26.61 1.58
C ASP A 141 -3.27 -26.23 0.32
N PHE A 142 -2.86 -25.15 -0.36
CA PHE A 142 -3.47 -24.75 -1.62
C PHE A 142 -3.34 -25.85 -2.69
N ALA A 143 -2.17 -26.48 -2.83
CA ALA A 143 -1.92 -27.54 -3.79
C ALA A 143 -2.75 -28.80 -3.50
N GLU A 144 -2.81 -29.21 -2.24
CA GLU A 144 -3.58 -30.37 -1.79
C GLU A 144 -5.07 -30.18 -2.11
N ARG A 145 -5.63 -29.02 -1.72
CA ARG A 145 -7.02 -28.65 -2.03
C ARG A 145 -7.28 -28.56 -3.52
N TRP A 146 -6.32 -28.07 -4.31
CA TRP A 146 -6.45 -28.01 -5.77
C TRP A 146 -6.51 -29.41 -6.39
N ILE A 147 -5.66 -30.33 -5.95
CA ILE A 147 -5.64 -31.72 -6.41
C ILE A 147 -6.95 -32.42 -6.03
N GLU A 148 -7.40 -32.30 -4.79
CA GLU A 148 -8.66 -32.86 -4.31
C GLU A 148 -9.84 -32.34 -5.15
N ASN A 149 -9.91 -31.02 -5.34
CA ASN A 149 -10.96 -30.40 -6.16
C ASN A 149 -10.95 -30.93 -7.60
N ARG A 150 -9.79 -31.14 -8.21
CA ARG A 150 -9.68 -31.71 -9.57
C ARG A 150 -10.08 -33.17 -9.64
N ARG A 151 -9.81 -33.96 -8.60
CA ARG A 151 -10.22 -35.37 -8.53
C ARG A 151 -11.74 -35.49 -8.49
N GLU A 152 -12.41 -34.64 -7.73
CA GLU A 152 -13.87 -34.61 -7.62
C GLU A 152 -14.55 -33.90 -8.80
N ARG A 153 -13.94 -32.82 -9.30
CA ARG A 153 -14.54 -31.91 -10.29
C ARG A 153 -13.64 -31.76 -11.50
N ARG A 154 -14.13 -32.24 -12.64
CA ARG A 154 -13.45 -32.24 -13.94
C ARG A 154 -12.04 -32.88 -13.85
N PRO A 155 -11.96 -34.22 -13.67
CA PRO A 155 -10.71 -34.96 -13.54
C PRO A 155 -9.69 -34.61 -14.62
N ARG A 156 -8.44 -34.48 -14.20
CA ARG A 156 -7.28 -34.21 -15.04
C ARG A 156 -6.15 -35.19 -14.69
N SER A 157 -5.27 -35.46 -15.64
CA SER A 157 -4.08 -36.27 -15.38
C SER A 157 -3.15 -35.54 -14.41
N ALA A 158 -2.35 -36.30 -13.65
CA ALA A 158 -1.37 -35.75 -12.72
C ALA A 158 -0.44 -34.71 -13.40
N ARG A 159 -0.03 -34.97 -14.64
CA ARG A 159 0.79 -34.03 -15.44
C ARG A 159 0.08 -32.70 -15.69
N MET A 160 -1.22 -32.73 -16.03
CA MET A 160 -1.99 -31.50 -16.23
C MET A 160 -2.17 -30.72 -14.92
N ILE A 161 -2.43 -31.42 -13.81
CA ILE A 161 -2.59 -30.78 -12.50
C ILE A 161 -1.27 -30.10 -12.08
N ALA A 162 -0.13 -30.76 -12.26
CA ALA A 162 1.18 -30.17 -11.99
C ALA A 162 1.46 -28.92 -12.85
N MET A 163 1.02 -28.90 -14.12
CA MET A 163 1.11 -27.71 -14.97
C MET A 163 0.20 -26.57 -14.48
N GLU A 164 -1.01 -26.88 -14.01
CA GLU A 164 -1.92 -25.89 -13.44
C GLU A 164 -1.34 -25.26 -12.17
N LEU A 165 -0.76 -26.05 -11.27
CA LEU A 165 -0.12 -25.59 -10.04
C LEU A 165 1.10 -24.70 -10.33
N ARG A 166 1.98 -25.14 -11.24
CA ARG A 166 3.09 -24.29 -11.70
C ARG A 166 2.62 -22.97 -12.32
N GLY A 167 1.54 -23.01 -13.09
CA GLY A 167 0.91 -21.80 -13.65
C GLY A 167 0.37 -20.83 -12.58
N LYS A 168 0.17 -21.30 -11.34
CA LYS A 168 -0.22 -20.48 -10.19
C LYS A 168 0.96 -20.04 -9.33
N GLY A 169 2.18 -20.42 -9.72
CA GLY A 169 3.40 -20.14 -8.99
C GLY A 169 3.65 -21.06 -7.79
N VAL A 170 2.96 -22.20 -7.71
CA VAL A 170 3.26 -23.23 -6.71
C VAL A 170 4.37 -24.12 -7.26
N GLU A 171 5.50 -24.16 -6.56
CA GLU A 171 6.56 -25.13 -6.85
C GLU A 171 6.10 -26.54 -6.43
N ALA A 172 6.33 -27.52 -7.29
CA ALA A 172 5.85 -28.90 -7.14
C ALA A 172 7.03 -29.87 -7.09
#